data_AF-A0A4R3L5Y2-F1
#
_entry.id   AF-A0A4R3L5Y2-F1
#
_cell.length_a   1.000
_cell.length_b   1.000
_cell.length_c   1.000
_cell.angle_alpha   90.00
_cell.angle_beta   90.00
_cell.angle_gamma   90.00
#
_symmetry.space_group_name_H-M   'P 1'
#
loop_
_entity.id
_entity.type
_entity.pdbx_description
1 polymer ?
#
loop_
_entity_poly.entity_id
_entity_poly.type
_entity_poly.pdbx_seq_one_letter_code
_entity_poly.pdbx_strand_id
1 'polypeptide(L)'
;MGDNSFGYYKQGKIYLNYDKLLEDNACYEAVDTVLHESRHAFQDHSISNNLEQKVSSISHDDLNKWKINLNGGYLRQGLDYFMQPTERDAFSYALSETEKVYSQLESIYGKNSGYKKYKKISDRKLKMTNYMLRLGYGKNYLQTVEDKVYKKYVLMQEVAKEFPEKQIRYLNDPVEDFVHKTHRKEVVFNDFKEYLPQYLKEKGFKDLEKYINQEELKGSYKNYYREIKIHETILPPPLSRERKLIETLEQAHEKLTHLRKQIDPLGGTEINQRLNEKLQDFNKKVQAEF
;
A
#
# COMPACT_ATOMS: atom_id res chain seq x y z
N MET A 1 14.68 2.16 -7.21
CA MET A 1 14.00 2.85 -6.09
C MET A 1 15.02 2.98 -4.96
N GLY A 2 15.29 4.20 -4.49
CA GLY A 2 16.33 4.45 -3.48
C GLY A 2 15.95 3.91 -2.10
N ASP A 3 16.97 3.69 -1.26
CA ASP A 3 17.00 3.14 0.11
C ASP A 3 16.13 3.88 1.17
N ASN A 4 15.04 4.54 0.78
CA ASN A 4 14.23 5.39 1.66
C ASN A 4 12.77 4.97 1.86
N SER A 5 12.32 3.86 1.27
CA SER A 5 10.95 3.36 1.44
C SER A 5 10.74 2.64 2.77
N PHE A 6 9.54 2.78 3.37
CA PHE A 6 9.10 2.01 4.54
C PHE A 6 8.66 0.59 4.17
N GLY A 7 8.19 0.39 2.92
CA GLY A 7 7.78 -0.91 2.42
C GLY A 7 7.51 -0.91 0.92
N TYR A 8 7.16 -2.07 0.38
CA TYR A 8 6.61 -2.20 -0.98
C TYR A 8 5.86 -3.53 -1.13
N TYR A 9 4.86 -3.54 -2.01
CA TYR A 9 4.17 -4.72 -2.48
C TYR A 9 4.85 -5.29 -3.74
N LYS A 10 5.00 -6.61 -3.79
CA LYS A 10 5.43 -7.33 -5.00
C LYS A 10 4.94 -8.77 -4.99
N GLN A 11 4.15 -9.14 -6.01
CA GLN A 11 3.76 -10.54 -6.30
C GLN A 11 3.14 -11.27 -5.09
N GLY A 12 2.06 -10.72 -4.54
CA GLY A 12 1.34 -11.31 -3.40
C GLY A 12 2.05 -11.14 -2.05
N LYS A 13 3.17 -10.40 -2.00
CA LYS A 13 3.97 -10.24 -0.78
C LYS A 13 4.17 -8.77 -0.45
N ILE A 14 4.15 -8.48 0.85
CA ILE A 14 4.51 -7.16 1.38
C ILE A 14 5.90 -7.27 2.01
N TYR A 15 6.76 -6.36 1.60
CA TYR A 15 8.12 -6.24 2.08
C TYR A 15 8.23 -4.98 2.92
N LEU A 16 8.75 -5.13 4.13
CA LEU A 16 8.84 -4.05 5.09
C LEU A 16 10.31 -3.76 5.43
N ASN A 17 10.65 -2.48 5.54
CA ASN A 17 11.97 -2.05 5.96
C ASN A 17 12.05 -2.09 7.48
N TYR A 18 12.70 -3.13 7.99
CA TYR A 18 12.79 -3.39 9.43
C TYR A 18 13.40 -2.22 10.21
N ASP A 19 14.51 -1.66 9.71
CA ASP A 19 15.25 -0.61 10.41
C ASP A 19 14.42 0.67 10.55
N LYS A 20 13.67 1.04 9.50
CA LYS A 20 12.80 2.22 9.52
C LYS A 20 11.57 2.06 10.40
N LEU A 21 11.01 0.85 10.45
CA LEU A 21 9.80 0.57 11.23
C LEU A 21 10.08 0.46 12.72
N LEU A 22 11.34 0.24 13.11
CA LEU A 22 11.78 0.22 14.50
C LEU A 22 12.24 1.58 15.03
N GLU A 23 12.22 2.64 14.23
CA GLU A 23 12.45 3.99 14.74
C GLU A 23 11.32 4.36 15.72
N ASP A 24 11.66 4.94 16.88
CA ASP A 24 10.73 5.22 18.00
C ASP A 24 9.49 6.05 17.60
N ASN A 25 9.53 6.72 16.45
CA ASN A 25 8.47 7.59 15.95
C ASN A 25 7.73 7.02 14.74
N ALA A 26 8.08 5.82 14.25
CA ALA A 26 7.58 5.26 13.00
C ALA A 26 6.32 4.40 13.15
N CYS A 27 5.73 4.28 14.34
CA CYS A 27 4.61 3.38 14.56
C CYS A 27 3.37 3.73 13.72
N TYR A 28 3.12 5.03 13.48
CA TYR A 28 2.02 5.49 12.62
C TYR A 28 2.31 5.22 11.15
N GLU A 29 3.53 5.55 10.71
CA GLU A 29 4.04 5.25 9.37
C GLU A 29 4.03 3.75 9.08
N ALA A 30 4.28 2.91 10.09
CA ALA A 30 4.25 1.46 9.97
C ALA A 30 2.86 0.93 9.65
N VAL A 31 1.86 1.37 10.43
CA VAL A 31 0.45 0.99 10.21
C VAL A 31 -0.02 1.49 8.84
N ASP A 32 0.27 2.76 8.52
CA ASP A 32 -0.08 3.36 7.23
C ASP A 32 0.55 2.60 6.06
N THR A 33 1.84 2.26 6.15
CA THR A 33 2.55 1.48 5.14
C THR A 33 1.93 0.10 4.95
N VAL A 34 1.66 -0.62 6.03
CA VAL A 34 1.05 -1.97 5.93
C VAL A 34 -0.31 -1.89 5.25
N LEU A 35 -1.14 -0.90 5.60
CA LEU A 35 -2.46 -0.70 4.98
C LEU A 35 -2.34 -0.28 3.51
N HIS A 36 -1.39 0.58 3.17
CA HIS A 36 -1.10 1.03 1.81
C HIS A 36 -0.71 -0.15 0.91
N GLU A 37 0.29 -0.93 1.33
CA GLU A 37 0.76 -2.10 0.57
C GLU A 37 -0.30 -3.21 0.53
N SER A 38 -1.14 -3.33 1.56
CA SER A 38 -2.28 -4.26 1.55
C SER A 38 -3.33 -3.85 0.54
N ARG A 39 -3.50 -2.54 0.30
CA ARG A 39 -4.40 -2.06 -0.74
C ARG A 39 -3.86 -2.37 -2.13
N HIS A 40 -2.56 -2.30 -2.36
CA HIS A 40 -1.95 -2.78 -3.60
C HIS A 40 -2.17 -4.29 -3.82
N ALA A 41 -2.04 -5.11 -2.78
CA ALA A 41 -2.38 -6.53 -2.86
C ALA A 41 -3.86 -6.76 -3.24
N PHE A 42 -4.77 -5.97 -2.67
CA PHE A 42 -6.19 -6.02 -3.01
C PHE A 42 -6.45 -5.58 -4.46
N GLN A 43 -5.79 -4.52 -4.94
CA GLN A 43 -5.91 -4.07 -6.33
C GLN A 43 -5.45 -5.15 -7.31
N ASP A 44 -4.29 -5.76 -7.06
CA ASP A 44 -3.72 -6.84 -7.87
C ASP A 44 -4.63 -8.08 -7.91
N HIS A 45 -5.16 -8.47 -6.75
CA HIS A 45 -6.13 -9.57 -6.65
C HIS A 45 -7.44 -9.25 -7.39
N SER A 46 -7.93 -8.02 -7.26
CA SER A 46 -9.16 -7.55 -7.93
C SER A 46 -9.04 -7.59 -9.45
N ILE A 47 -7.88 -7.18 -9.99
CA ILE A 47 -7.59 -7.21 -11.43
C ILE A 47 -7.46 -8.66 -11.91
N SER A 48 -6.71 -9.49 -11.19
CA SER A 48 -6.43 -10.88 -11.58
C SER A 48 -7.69 -11.76 -11.60
N ASN A 49 -8.65 -11.49 -10.71
CA ASN A 49 -9.89 -12.28 -10.59
C ASN A 49 -11.10 -11.61 -11.24
N ASN A 50 -10.90 -10.50 -11.96
CA ASN A 50 -11.96 -9.72 -12.60
C ASN A 50 -13.15 -9.48 -11.66
N LEU A 51 -12.87 -9.01 -10.44
CA LEU A 51 -13.84 -8.92 -9.34
C LEU A 51 -14.95 -7.87 -9.54
N GLU A 52 -15.02 -7.25 -10.71
CA GLU A 52 -16.02 -6.23 -11.12
C GLU A 52 -17.45 -6.58 -10.75
N GLN A 53 -17.76 -7.88 -10.63
CA GLN A 53 -19.11 -8.38 -10.39
C GLN A 53 -19.33 -8.98 -8.98
N LYS A 54 -18.28 -9.18 -8.18
CA LYS A 54 -18.39 -9.91 -6.89
C LYS A 54 -18.17 -9.04 -5.65
N VAL A 55 -17.50 -7.90 -5.77
CA VAL A 55 -17.25 -6.98 -4.65
C VAL A 55 -17.94 -5.67 -4.95
N SER A 56 -19.06 -5.40 -4.28
CA SER A 56 -19.97 -4.26 -4.56
C SER A 56 -19.38 -2.86 -4.34
N SER A 57 -18.11 -2.75 -3.98
CA SER A 57 -17.47 -1.48 -3.58
C SER A 57 -16.48 -0.90 -4.59
N ILE A 58 -16.23 -1.55 -5.73
CA ILE A 58 -15.29 -1.06 -6.75
C ILE A 58 -16.05 -0.81 -8.05
N SER A 59 -15.89 0.37 -8.64
CA SER A 59 -16.47 0.65 -9.95
C SER A 59 -15.66 -0.01 -11.08
N HIS A 60 -16.31 -0.30 -12.20
CA HIS A 60 -15.63 -0.78 -13.41
C HIS A 60 -14.57 0.22 -13.92
N ASP A 61 -14.83 1.52 -13.77
CA ASP A 61 -13.89 2.58 -14.12
C ASP A 61 -12.61 2.51 -13.27
N ASP A 62 -12.75 2.36 -11.95
CA ASP A 62 -11.59 2.24 -11.06
C ASP A 62 -10.76 0.99 -11.37
N LEU A 63 -11.41 -0.15 -11.62
CA LEU A 63 -10.68 -1.38 -11.95
C LEU A 63 -9.89 -1.23 -13.26
N ASN A 64 -10.52 -0.63 -14.29
CA ASN A 64 -9.85 -0.35 -15.55
C ASN A 64 -8.67 0.59 -15.38
N LYS A 65 -8.83 1.66 -14.58
CA LYS A 65 -7.74 2.60 -14.27
C LYS A 65 -6.58 1.90 -13.58
N TRP A 66 -6.85 1.03 -12.60
CA TRP A 66 -5.79 0.27 -11.94
C TRP A 66 -5.11 -0.71 -12.90
N LYS A 67 -5.87 -1.39 -13.75
CA LYS A 67 -5.35 -2.32 -14.76
C LYS A 67 -4.42 -1.60 -15.75
N ILE A 68 -4.83 -0.47 -16.30
CA ILE A 68 -4.01 0.36 -17.19
C ILE A 68 -2.74 0.83 -16.45
N ASN A 69 -2.91 1.27 -15.21
CA ASN A 69 -1.81 1.76 -14.40
C ASN A 69 -0.77 0.68 -14.12
N LEU A 70 -1.16 -0.53 -13.70
CA LEU A 70 -0.22 -1.62 -13.40
C LEU A 70 0.37 -2.29 -14.65
N ASN A 71 -0.35 -2.31 -15.78
CA ASN A 71 0.09 -2.98 -17.01
C ASN A 71 0.89 -2.08 -17.96
N GLY A 72 1.75 -1.22 -17.43
CA GLY A 72 2.67 -0.38 -18.21
C GLY A 72 2.44 1.13 -18.11
N GLY A 73 1.32 1.56 -17.53
CA GLY A 73 1.04 2.99 -17.30
C GLY A 73 1.72 3.59 -16.06
N TYR A 74 2.33 2.78 -15.20
CA TYR A 74 2.82 3.19 -13.88
C TYR A 74 3.93 4.24 -13.95
N LEU A 75 3.70 5.41 -13.38
CA LEU A 75 4.66 6.51 -13.31
C LEU A 75 5.56 6.28 -12.09
N ARG A 76 6.88 6.32 -12.28
CA ARG A 76 7.90 6.03 -11.25
C ARG A 76 8.58 7.28 -10.71
N GLN A 77 8.40 8.41 -11.37
CA GLN A 77 9.11 9.66 -11.13
C GLN A 77 8.13 10.83 -11.03
N GLY A 78 8.58 11.90 -10.38
CA GLY A 78 7.80 13.13 -10.24
C GLY A 78 6.75 13.11 -9.13
N LEU A 79 6.07 14.25 -8.97
CA LEU A 79 5.04 14.44 -7.94
C LEU A 79 3.73 13.71 -8.27
N ASP A 80 3.54 13.41 -9.55
CA ASP A 80 2.41 12.68 -10.10
C ASP A 80 2.41 11.20 -9.75
N TYR A 81 3.56 10.65 -9.34
CA TYR A 81 3.64 9.32 -8.71
C TYR A 81 2.54 9.13 -7.66
N PHE A 82 2.40 10.06 -6.71
CA PHE A 82 1.46 9.92 -5.59
C PHE A 82 -0.02 10.08 -5.99
N MET A 83 -0.28 10.57 -7.20
CA MET A 83 -1.64 10.92 -7.66
C MET A 83 -2.13 10.04 -8.80
N GLN A 84 -1.33 9.06 -9.25
CA GLN A 84 -1.78 8.06 -10.21
C GLN A 84 -2.85 7.16 -9.58
N PRO A 85 -3.74 6.54 -10.37
CA PRO A 85 -4.94 5.87 -9.86
C PRO A 85 -4.69 4.86 -8.72
N THR A 86 -3.69 3.99 -8.87
CA THR A 86 -3.38 2.93 -7.89
C THR A 86 -2.85 3.49 -6.58
N GLU A 87 -1.86 4.40 -6.65
CA GLU A 87 -1.28 5.08 -5.48
C GLU A 87 -2.31 5.95 -4.78
N ARG A 88 -3.09 6.74 -5.52
CA ARG A 88 -4.13 7.62 -4.95
C ARG A 88 -5.16 6.83 -4.14
N ASP A 89 -5.62 5.70 -4.67
CA ASP A 89 -6.52 4.79 -3.97
C ASP A 89 -5.86 4.17 -2.73
N ALA A 90 -4.61 3.70 -2.86
CA ALA A 90 -3.84 3.12 -1.75
C ALA A 90 -3.60 4.13 -0.62
N PHE A 91 -3.20 5.36 -0.94
CA PHE A 91 -3.06 6.45 0.04
C PHE A 91 -4.40 6.80 0.71
N SER A 92 -5.47 6.95 -0.07
CA SER A 92 -6.79 7.29 0.49
C SER A 92 -7.29 6.21 1.45
N TYR A 93 -7.16 4.95 1.06
CA TYR A 93 -7.49 3.79 1.89
C TYR A 93 -6.64 3.76 3.16
N ALA A 94 -5.31 3.83 3.03
CA ALA A 94 -4.38 3.77 4.15
C ALA A 94 -4.65 4.88 5.18
N LEU A 95 -4.86 6.12 4.74
CA LEU A 95 -5.19 7.24 5.61
C LEU A 95 -6.51 7.02 6.35
N SER A 96 -7.54 6.56 5.64
CA SER A 96 -8.86 6.27 6.22
C SER A 96 -8.79 5.17 7.28
N GLU A 97 -8.16 4.04 6.95
CA GLU A 97 -8.09 2.90 7.87
C GLU A 97 -7.15 3.18 9.04
N THR A 98 -6.06 3.91 8.82
CA THR A 98 -5.17 4.37 9.89
C THR A 98 -5.92 5.27 10.87
N GLU A 99 -6.74 6.21 10.38
CA GLU A 99 -7.61 7.04 11.22
C GLU A 99 -8.55 6.20 12.07
N LYS A 100 -9.19 5.18 11.48
CA LYS A 100 -10.09 4.28 12.21
C LYS A 100 -9.35 3.55 13.33
N VAL A 101 -8.20 2.94 13.02
CA VAL A 101 -7.37 2.23 14.00
C VAL A 101 -7.01 3.15 15.17
N TYR A 102 -6.47 4.33 14.89
CA TYR A 102 -6.03 5.22 15.97
C TYR A 102 -7.17 5.95 16.68
N SER A 103 -8.32 6.12 16.05
CA SER A 103 -9.54 6.62 16.71
C SER A 103 -10.09 5.60 17.71
N GLN A 104 -10.07 4.31 17.35
CA GLN A 104 -10.43 3.21 18.26
C GLN A 104 -9.42 3.09 19.40
N LEU A 105 -8.12 3.23 19.13
CA LEU A 105 -7.12 3.24 20.21
C LEU A 105 -7.27 4.47 21.12
N GLU A 106 -7.64 5.64 20.57
CA GLU A 106 -7.91 6.85 21.37
C GLU A 106 -9.15 6.69 22.28
N SER A 107 -10.19 5.95 21.84
CA SER A 107 -11.34 5.67 22.70
C SER A 107 -11.03 4.71 23.85
N ILE A 108 -10.05 3.81 23.67
CA ILE A 108 -9.64 2.81 24.67
C ILE A 108 -8.59 3.36 25.64
N TYR A 109 -7.55 4.01 25.10
CA TYR A 109 -6.35 4.40 25.87
C TYR A 109 -6.26 5.90 26.15
N GLY A 110 -7.24 6.68 25.67
CA GLY A 110 -7.26 8.12 25.82
C GLY A 110 -6.45 8.85 24.74
N LYS A 111 -6.31 10.16 24.92
CA LYS A 111 -5.89 11.09 23.86
C LYS A 111 -4.56 10.72 23.19
N ASN A 112 -4.59 10.53 21.87
CA ASN A 112 -3.39 10.26 21.09
C ASN A 112 -2.85 11.54 20.40
N SER A 113 -2.00 12.29 21.11
CA SER A 113 -1.38 13.51 20.57
C SER A 113 -0.34 13.21 19.48
N GLY A 114 0.32 12.05 19.52
CA GLY A 114 1.27 11.60 18.52
C GLY A 114 0.60 11.40 17.16
N TYR A 115 -0.51 10.67 17.12
CA TYR A 115 -1.28 10.45 15.90
C TYR A 115 -1.81 11.76 15.31
N LYS A 116 -2.33 12.67 16.16
CA LYS A 116 -2.78 14.00 15.71
C LYS A 116 -1.66 14.81 15.04
N LYS A 117 -0.43 14.70 15.53
CA LYS A 117 0.75 15.33 14.91
C LYS A 117 1.11 14.65 13.58
N TYR A 118 1.13 13.32 13.55
CA TYR A 118 1.37 12.53 12.34
C TYR A 118 0.38 12.89 11.23
N LYS A 119 -0.92 12.83 11.51
CA LYS A 119 -1.99 13.18 10.57
C LYS A 119 -1.82 14.59 10.00
N LYS A 120 -1.54 15.57 10.86
CA LYS A 120 -1.30 16.95 10.43
C LYS A 120 -0.10 17.09 9.48
N ILE A 121 0.95 16.30 9.68
CA ILE A 121 2.12 16.27 8.78
C ILE A 121 1.73 15.61 7.45
N SER A 122 1.02 14.48 7.49
CA SER A 122 0.55 13.77 6.29
C SER A 122 -0.38 14.65 5.44
N ASP A 123 -1.39 15.27 6.07
CA ASP A 123 -2.31 16.20 5.41
C ASP A 123 -1.60 17.39 4.75
N ARG A 124 -0.55 17.92 5.41
CA ARG A 124 0.26 19.01 4.86
C ARG A 124 1.05 18.56 3.64
N LYS A 125 1.64 17.36 3.67
CA LYS A 125 2.34 16.79 2.51
C LYS A 125 1.37 16.61 1.35
N LEU A 126 0.21 16.00 1.58
CA LEU A 126 -0.81 15.79 0.55
C LEU A 126 -1.29 17.12 -0.06
N LYS A 127 -1.58 18.11 0.77
CA LYS A 127 -1.97 19.47 0.31
C LYS A 127 -0.87 20.13 -0.51
N MET A 128 0.40 19.99 -0.11
CA MET A 128 1.52 20.54 -0.86
C MET A 128 1.69 19.85 -2.21
N THR A 129 1.61 18.52 -2.27
CA THR A 129 1.65 17.77 -3.54
C THR A 129 0.54 18.21 -4.49
N ASN A 130 -0.69 18.30 -4.00
CA ASN A 130 -1.84 18.79 -4.78
C ASN A 130 -1.64 20.23 -5.28
N TYR A 131 -1.10 21.10 -4.43
CA TYR A 131 -0.80 22.48 -4.81
C TYR A 131 0.25 22.55 -5.92
N MET A 132 1.35 21.81 -5.78
CA MET A 132 2.44 21.77 -6.78
C MET A 132 1.97 21.20 -8.12
N LEU A 133 1.19 20.12 -8.10
CA LEU A 133 0.60 19.56 -9.32
C LEU A 133 -0.39 20.52 -9.98
N ARG A 134 -1.18 21.24 -9.18
CA ARG A 134 -2.10 22.27 -9.70
C ARG A 134 -1.36 23.45 -10.30
N LEU A 135 -0.20 23.84 -9.76
CA LEU A 135 0.67 24.85 -10.38
C LEU A 135 1.24 24.36 -11.72
N GLY A 136 1.69 23.10 -11.80
CA GLY A 136 2.31 22.55 -13.01
C GLY A 136 1.32 22.21 -14.13
N TYR A 137 0.17 21.62 -13.78
CA TYR A 137 -0.81 21.06 -14.73
C TYR A 137 -2.14 21.81 -14.78
N GLY A 138 -2.35 22.79 -13.91
CA GLY A 138 -3.60 23.55 -13.83
C GLY A 138 -4.68 22.87 -13.00
N LYS A 139 -5.92 23.38 -13.11
CA LYS A 139 -7.05 22.92 -12.26
C LYS A 139 -7.40 21.44 -12.49
N ASN A 140 -7.14 20.90 -13.67
CA ASN A 140 -7.46 19.52 -14.06
C ASN A 140 -6.26 18.57 -13.87
N TYR A 141 -5.35 18.87 -12.95
CA TYR A 141 -4.11 18.09 -12.76
C TYR A 141 -4.34 16.59 -12.56
N LEU A 142 -5.41 16.18 -11.88
CA LEU A 142 -5.75 14.76 -11.70
C LEU A 142 -6.02 14.08 -13.04
N GLN A 143 -6.82 14.72 -13.91
CA GLN A 143 -7.06 14.22 -15.26
C GLN A 143 -5.75 14.16 -16.05
N THR A 144 -4.88 15.17 -15.93
CA THR A 144 -3.57 15.16 -16.58
C THR A 144 -2.69 14.00 -16.11
N VAL A 145 -2.71 13.64 -14.83
CA VAL A 145 -1.98 12.47 -14.32
C VAL A 145 -2.57 11.18 -14.88
N GLU A 146 -3.90 11.03 -14.87
CA GLU A 146 -4.58 9.87 -15.46
C GLU A 146 -4.30 9.74 -16.97
N ASP A 147 -4.32 10.84 -17.71
CA ASP A 147 -3.98 10.89 -19.14
C ASP A 147 -2.53 10.47 -19.39
N LYS A 148 -1.59 10.86 -18.52
CA LYS A 148 -0.19 10.45 -18.62
C LYS A 148 0.00 8.97 -18.37
N VAL A 149 -0.69 8.41 -17.36
CA VAL A 149 -0.72 6.97 -17.12
C VAL A 149 -1.22 6.23 -18.35
N TYR A 150 -2.32 6.69 -18.95
CA TYR A 150 -2.87 6.10 -20.16
C TYR A 150 -1.93 6.21 -21.36
N LYS A 151 -1.34 7.39 -21.60
CA LYS A 151 -0.36 7.61 -22.67
C LYS A 151 0.87 6.74 -22.53
N LYS A 152 1.37 6.60 -21.30
CA LYS A 152 2.49 5.69 -20.99
C LYS A 152 2.11 4.24 -21.29
N TYR A 153 0.93 3.81 -20.85
CA TYR A 153 0.42 2.47 -21.14
C TYR A 153 0.37 2.19 -22.65
N VAL A 154 -0.27 3.06 -23.44
CA VAL A 154 -0.37 2.91 -24.90
C VAL A 154 1.02 2.85 -25.54
N LEU A 155 1.91 3.77 -25.17
CA LEU A 155 3.25 3.80 -25.74
C LEU A 155 4.06 2.54 -25.38
N MET A 156 3.91 2.01 -24.17
CA MET A 156 4.53 0.75 -23.76
C MET A 156 4.00 -0.45 -24.58
N GLN A 157 2.73 -0.46 -25.00
CA GLN A 157 2.22 -1.49 -25.90
C GLN A 157 2.86 -1.43 -27.28
N GLU A 158 3.09 -0.22 -27.82
CA GLU A 158 3.80 -0.07 -29.10
C GLU A 158 5.29 -0.45 -28.98
N VAL A 159 5.95 -0.06 -27.89
CA VAL A 159 7.32 -0.50 -27.58
C VAL A 159 7.40 -2.02 -27.52
N ALA A 160 6.41 -2.69 -26.94
CA ALA A 160 6.41 -4.15 -26.83
C ALA A 160 6.29 -4.88 -28.18
N LYS A 161 5.76 -4.23 -29.21
CA LYS A 161 5.68 -4.79 -30.57
C LYS A 161 7.01 -4.69 -31.32
N GLU A 162 7.81 -3.69 -30.98
CA GLU A 162 8.96 -3.25 -31.79
C GLU A 162 10.31 -3.65 -31.17
N PHE A 163 10.35 -3.82 -29.84
CA PHE A 163 11.56 -4.17 -29.11
C PHE A 163 11.48 -5.58 -28.52
N PRO A 164 12.60 -6.33 -28.48
CA PRO A 164 12.65 -7.63 -27.82
C PRO A 164 12.26 -7.55 -26.35
N GLU A 165 11.60 -8.58 -25.83
CA GLU A 165 11.06 -8.63 -24.46
C GLU A 165 12.07 -8.22 -23.38
N LYS A 166 13.32 -8.69 -23.52
CA LYS A 166 14.43 -8.37 -22.60
C LYS A 166 14.72 -6.86 -22.50
N GLN A 167 14.47 -6.11 -23.57
CA GLN A 167 14.73 -4.67 -23.65
C GLN A 167 13.56 -3.84 -23.11
N ILE A 168 12.32 -4.31 -23.25
CA ILE A 168 11.10 -3.57 -22.87
C ILE A 168 11.17 -3.06 -21.43
N ARG A 169 11.63 -3.89 -20.50
CA ARG A 169 11.71 -3.51 -19.08
C ARG A 169 12.60 -2.29 -18.83
N TYR A 170 13.64 -2.10 -19.64
CA TYR A 170 14.58 -0.98 -19.55
C TYR A 170 14.07 0.28 -20.26
N LEU A 171 13.09 0.16 -21.14
CA LEU A 171 12.51 1.29 -21.84
C LEU A 171 11.47 2.04 -21.01
N ASN A 172 11.16 1.60 -19.78
CA ASN A 172 10.21 2.29 -18.89
C ASN A 172 10.60 3.75 -18.62
N ASP A 173 11.86 3.99 -18.26
CA ASP A 173 12.36 5.33 -17.91
C ASP A 173 12.38 6.29 -19.11
N PRO A 174 12.90 5.92 -20.30
CA PRO A 174 12.83 6.79 -21.47
C PRO A 174 11.39 7.03 -21.93
N VAL A 175 10.51 6.02 -21.88
CA VAL A 175 9.09 6.16 -22.24
C VAL A 175 8.38 7.13 -21.29
N GLU A 176 8.61 6.97 -19.98
CA GLU A 176 8.04 7.87 -18.98
C GLU A 176 8.53 9.30 -19.18
N ASP A 177 9.83 9.52 -19.30
CA ASP A 177 10.41 10.85 -19.53
C ASP A 177 9.84 11.52 -20.79
N PHE A 178 9.67 10.76 -21.88
CA PHE A 178 9.01 11.22 -23.09
C PHE A 178 7.57 11.68 -22.81
N VAL A 179 6.78 10.89 -22.08
CA VAL A 179 5.41 11.24 -21.68
C VAL A 179 5.39 12.49 -20.79
N HIS A 180 6.33 12.66 -19.86
CA HIS A 180 6.44 13.88 -19.06
C HIS A 180 6.68 15.12 -19.95
N LYS A 181 7.60 15.02 -20.92
CA LYS A 181 7.93 16.11 -21.85
C LYS A 181 6.79 16.44 -22.82
N THR A 182 6.00 15.44 -23.21
CA THR A 182 5.00 15.56 -24.29
C THR A 182 3.54 15.48 -23.83
N HIS A 183 3.26 15.43 -22.51
CA HIS A 183 1.91 15.20 -21.97
C HIS A 183 0.78 16.09 -22.52
N ARG A 184 1.09 17.29 -23.04
CA ARG A 184 0.11 18.21 -23.67
C ARG A 184 -0.21 17.90 -25.12
N LYS A 185 0.56 17.01 -25.76
CA LYS A 185 0.42 16.58 -27.14
C LYS A 185 -0.08 15.13 -27.19
N GLU A 186 -0.53 14.71 -28.35
CA GLU A 186 -0.74 13.30 -28.64
C GLU A 186 0.61 12.57 -28.59
N VAL A 187 0.61 11.35 -28.06
CA VAL A 187 1.82 10.53 -27.94
C VAL A 187 1.84 9.57 -29.11
N VAL A 188 2.79 9.78 -30.02
CA VAL A 188 2.98 8.98 -31.23
C VAL A 188 4.27 8.17 -31.09
N PHE A 189 4.23 6.88 -31.43
CA PHE A 189 5.39 5.99 -31.29
C PHE A 189 6.59 6.42 -32.14
N ASN A 190 6.36 6.99 -33.33
CA ASN A 190 7.45 7.49 -34.18
C ASN A 190 8.21 8.63 -33.51
N ASP A 191 7.51 9.57 -32.86
CA ASP A 191 8.14 10.65 -32.10
C ASP A 191 8.99 10.10 -30.95
N PHE A 192 8.55 9.03 -30.29
CA PHE A 192 9.34 8.34 -29.28
C PHE A 192 10.61 7.70 -29.86
N LYS A 193 10.54 7.06 -31.04
CA LYS A 193 11.72 6.50 -31.71
C LYS A 193 12.76 7.56 -32.06
N GLU A 194 12.32 8.73 -32.50
CA GLU A 194 13.20 9.88 -32.75
C GLU A 194 13.78 10.45 -31.46
N TYR A 195 13.00 10.42 -30.38
CA TYR A 195 13.41 10.88 -29.06
C TYR A 195 14.45 9.97 -28.38
N LEU A 196 14.34 8.65 -28.54
CA LEU A 196 15.15 7.69 -27.80
C LEU A 196 16.68 7.91 -27.96
N PRO A 197 17.24 8.15 -29.17
CA PRO A 197 18.65 8.50 -29.32
C PRO A 197 19.05 9.77 -28.56
N GLN A 198 18.17 10.78 -28.49
CA GLN A 198 18.41 11.99 -27.72
C GLN A 198 18.46 11.68 -26.23
N TYR A 199 17.49 10.92 -25.70
CA TYR A 199 17.49 10.48 -24.31
C TYR A 199 18.79 9.75 -23.94
N LEU A 200 19.20 8.80 -24.78
CA LEU A 200 20.43 8.02 -24.56
C LEU A 200 21.66 8.94 -24.51
N LYS A 201 21.76 9.88 -25.46
CA LYS A 201 22.85 10.87 -25.48
C LYS A 201 22.85 11.76 -24.24
N GLU A 202 21.70 12.26 -23.81
CA GLU A 202 21.54 13.07 -22.58
C GLU A 202 21.98 12.30 -21.33
N LYS A 203 21.78 10.98 -21.32
CA LYS A 203 22.22 10.08 -20.24
C LYS A 203 23.66 9.58 -20.40
N GLY A 204 24.39 10.02 -21.43
CA GLY A 204 25.79 9.65 -21.68
C GLY A 204 26.01 8.30 -22.37
N PHE A 205 24.96 7.72 -22.96
CA PHE A 205 25.01 6.45 -23.68
C PHE A 205 25.16 6.66 -25.18
N LYS A 206 25.98 5.81 -25.81
CA LYS A 206 26.18 5.84 -27.27
C LYS A 206 25.04 5.15 -28.03
N ASP A 207 24.43 4.16 -27.41
CA ASP A 207 23.44 3.27 -28.01
C ASP A 207 22.58 2.62 -26.91
N LEU A 208 21.48 2.00 -27.34
CA LEU A 208 20.52 1.35 -26.45
C LEU A 208 21.13 0.13 -25.73
N GLU A 209 22.02 -0.60 -26.39
CA GLU A 209 22.63 -1.81 -25.83
C GLU A 209 23.49 -1.49 -24.60
N LYS A 210 24.31 -0.43 -24.67
CA LYS A 210 25.09 0.04 -23.52
C LYS A 210 24.24 0.54 -22.38
N TYR A 211 23.13 1.22 -22.69
CA TYR A 211 22.17 1.63 -21.67
C TYR A 211 21.58 0.43 -20.95
N ILE A 212 21.08 -0.55 -21.69
CA ILE A 212 20.50 -1.78 -21.14
C ILE A 212 21.51 -2.54 -20.28
N ASN A 213 22.73 -2.74 -20.78
CA ASN A 213 23.79 -3.44 -20.05
C ASN A 213 24.11 -2.74 -18.72
N GLN A 214 24.13 -1.41 -18.68
CA GLN A 214 24.36 -0.68 -17.44
C GLN A 214 23.17 -0.76 -16.48
N GLU A 215 21.93 -0.65 -16.97
CA GLU A 215 20.74 -0.81 -16.13
C GLU A 215 20.58 -2.24 -15.59
N GLU A 216 21.02 -3.25 -16.34
CA GLU A 216 21.13 -4.65 -15.87
C GLU A 216 22.05 -4.77 -14.66
N LEU A 217 23.22 -4.13 -14.70
CA LEU A 217 24.18 -4.15 -13.60
C LEU A 217 23.65 -3.43 -12.34
N LYS A 218 22.80 -2.40 -12.51
CA LYS A 218 22.13 -1.73 -11.39
C LYS A 218 21.04 -2.58 -10.74
N GLY A 219 20.50 -3.58 -11.45
CA GLY A 219 19.43 -4.45 -10.97
C GLY A 219 19.83 -5.45 -9.88
N SER A 220 21.09 -5.43 -9.44
CA SER A 220 21.63 -6.29 -8.39
C SER A 220 21.81 -5.52 -7.08
N TYR A 221 21.31 -6.09 -5.97
CA TYR A 221 21.34 -5.66 -4.54
C TYR A 221 20.16 -4.75 -4.09
N LYS A 222 19.54 -4.93 -2.89
CA LYS A 222 20.11 -5.15 -1.54
C LYS A 222 19.17 -5.87 -0.52
N ASN A 223 19.78 -6.49 0.49
CA ASN A 223 19.24 -7.39 1.54
C ASN A 223 18.50 -6.71 2.74
N TYR A 224 17.81 -5.58 2.56
CA TYR A 224 17.24 -4.82 3.71
C TYR A 224 15.77 -5.14 4.05
N TYR A 225 15.11 -5.96 3.24
CA TYR A 225 13.69 -6.25 3.40
C TYR A 225 13.49 -7.63 4.00
N ARG A 226 12.74 -7.71 5.11
CA ARG A 226 12.18 -9.00 5.55
C ARG A 226 10.90 -9.26 4.76
N GLU A 227 10.83 -10.43 4.14
CA GLU A 227 9.60 -10.94 3.53
C GLU A 227 8.60 -11.25 4.64
N ILE A 228 7.43 -10.59 4.60
CA ILE A 228 6.29 -11.01 5.39
C ILE A 228 5.30 -11.66 4.43
N LYS A 229 5.20 -13.00 4.48
CA LYS A 229 4.13 -13.71 3.78
C LYS A 229 2.81 -13.41 4.47
N ILE A 230 1.97 -12.61 3.83
CA ILE A 230 0.57 -12.52 4.18
C ILE A 230 -0.08 -13.74 3.56
N HIS A 231 -0.48 -14.70 4.40
CA HIS A 231 -0.98 -16.02 4.00
C HIS A 231 -1.96 -15.98 2.80
N GLU A 232 -1.83 -16.95 1.88
CA GLU A 232 -2.55 -17.15 0.60
C GLU A 232 -4.07 -17.29 0.67
N THR A 233 -4.67 -16.98 1.81
CA THR A 233 -6.11 -17.00 2.00
C THR A 233 -6.60 -15.58 2.26
N ILE A 234 -6.88 -14.85 1.18
CA ILE A 234 -7.96 -13.85 1.21
C ILE A 234 -9.25 -14.69 1.31
N LEU A 235 -9.55 -15.14 2.53
CA LEU A 235 -10.86 -15.68 2.82
C LEU A 235 -11.88 -14.57 2.53
N PRO A 236 -13.06 -14.89 1.95
CA PRO A 236 -14.16 -13.92 1.88
C PRO A 236 -14.39 -13.38 3.30
N PRO A 237 -14.80 -12.10 3.46
CA PRO A 237 -14.70 -11.37 4.71
C PRO A 237 -15.32 -12.22 5.83
N PRO A 238 -14.53 -12.74 6.78
CA PRO A 238 -15.08 -13.75 7.64
C PRO A 238 -15.61 -13.08 8.90
N LEU A 239 -16.93 -13.10 9.03
CA LEU A 239 -17.68 -13.23 10.29
C LEU A 239 -17.10 -14.32 11.24
N SER A 240 -16.09 -15.10 10.81
CA SER A 240 -15.49 -16.20 11.55
C SER A 240 -14.27 -15.83 12.42
N ARG A 241 -13.73 -14.59 12.36
CA ARG A 241 -12.69 -14.17 13.34
C ARG A 241 -13.28 -13.85 14.71
N GLU A 242 -14.45 -13.21 14.75
CA GLU A 242 -15.23 -13.05 15.98
C GLU A 242 -15.58 -14.41 16.58
N ARG A 243 -16.00 -15.38 15.77
CA ARG A 243 -16.30 -16.75 16.25
C ARG A 243 -15.11 -17.47 16.87
N LYS A 244 -13.91 -17.34 16.29
CA LYS A 244 -12.68 -17.92 16.85
C LYS A 244 -12.24 -17.22 18.14
N LEU A 245 -12.44 -15.91 18.22
CA LEU A 245 -12.18 -15.14 19.44
C LEU A 245 -13.16 -15.53 20.55
N ILE A 246 -14.45 -15.66 20.20
CA ILE A 246 -15.53 -16.13 21.09
C ILE A 246 -15.24 -17.55 21.60
N GLU A 247 -14.89 -18.51 20.72
CA GLU A 247 -14.52 -19.87 21.13
C GLU A 247 -13.29 -19.88 22.06
N THR A 248 -12.31 -19.00 21.83
CA THR A 248 -11.12 -18.89 22.69
C THR A 248 -11.46 -18.28 24.06
N LEU A 249 -12.41 -17.34 24.10
CA LEU A 249 -12.89 -16.70 25.33
C LEU A 249 -13.79 -17.65 26.15
N GLU A 250 -14.63 -18.45 25.49
CA GLU A 250 -15.46 -19.50 26.13
C GLU A 250 -14.58 -20.58 26.78
N GLN A 251 -13.53 -21.05 26.09
CA GLN A 251 -12.57 -22.01 26.64
C GLN A 251 -11.78 -21.45 27.83
N ALA A 252 -11.42 -20.16 27.79
CA ALA A 252 -10.76 -19.49 28.92
C ALA A 252 -11.71 -19.36 30.13
N HIS A 253 -12.99 -19.06 29.88
CA HIS A 253 -14.02 -18.94 30.90
C HIS A 253 -14.34 -20.27 31.58
N GLU A 254 -14.48 -21.37 30.82
CA GLU A 254 -14.67 -22.71 31.38
C GLU A 254 -13.50 -23.15 32.27
N LYS A 255 -12.26 -22.87 31.83
CA LYS A 255 -11.05 -23.23 32.57
C LYS A 255 -10.94 -22.48 33.91
N LEU A 256 -11.31 -21.19 33.94
CA LEU A 256 -11.36 -20.39 35.17
C LEU A 256 -12.50 -20.84 36.10
N THR A 257 -13.64 -21.22 35.56
CA THR A 257 -14.78 -21.75 36.32
C THR A 257 -14.47 -23.12 36.93
N HIS A 258 -13.69 -23.95 36.23
CA HIS A 258 -13.26 -25.24 36.76
C HIS A 258 -12.20 -25.09 37.87
N LEU A 259 -11.24 -24.18 37.71
CA LEU A 259 -10.29 -23.81 38.77
C LEU A 259 -10.99 -23.29 40.04
N ARG A 260 -12.06 -22.50 39.89
CA ARG A 260 -12.89 -22.04 41.01
C ARG A 260 -13.50 -23.20 41.80
N LYS A 261 -14.06 -24.22 41.13
CA LYS A 261 -14.67 -25.39 41.79
C LYS A 261 -13.65 -26.26 42.53
N GLN A 262 -12.36 -26.19 42.17
CA GLN A 262 -11.28 -26.92 42.84
C GLN A 262 -10.74 -26.20 44.08
N ILE A 263 -10.91 -24.88 44.20
CA ILE A 263 -10.38 -24.06 45.29
C ILE A 263 -11.38 -23.92 46.46
N ASP A 264 -12.66 -24.25 46.23
CA ASP A 264 -13.78 -24.05 47.16
C ASP A 264 -13.79 -24.85 48.50
N PRO A 265 -12.95 -25.88 48.77
CA PRO A 265 -12.99 -26.52 50.10
C PRO A 265 -12.21 -25.76 51.19
N LEU A 266 -11.33 -24.80 50.85
CA LEU A 266 -10.27 -24.33 51.77
C LEU A 266 -10.33 -22.84 52.16
N GLY A 267 -11.50 -22.23 52.15
CA GLY A 267 -11.78 -21.04 52.98
C GLY A 267 -10.86 -19.81 52.79
N GLY A 268 -10.37 -19.55 51.58
CA GLY A 268 -9.48 -18.41 51.30
C GLY A 268 -10.24 -17.19 50.78
N THR A 269 -10.63 -16.28 51.67
CA THR A 269 -11.31 -15.00 51.34
C THR A 269 -10.51 -14.12 50.37
N GLU A 270 -9.18 -14.11 50.46
CA GLU A 270 -8.31 -13.25 49.66
C GLU A 270 -8.11 -13.76 48.21
N ILE A 271 -8.05 -15.08 48.04
CA ILE A 271 -7.94 -15.70 46.71
C ILE A 271 -9.26 -15.54 45.96
N ASN A 272 -10.40 -15.69 46.66
CA ASN A 272 -11.72 -15.45 46.09
C ASN A 272 -11.92 -13.99 45.67
N GLN A 273 -11.36 -13.04 46.43
CA GLN A 273 -11.40 -11.62 46.07
C GLN A 273 -10.60 -11.33 44.79
N ARG A 274 -9.36 -11.83 44.69
CA ARG A 274 -8.54 -11.67 43.48
C ARG A 274 -9.12 -12.39 42.26
N LEU A 275 -9.77 -13.54 42.45
CA LEU A 275 -10.45 -14.24 41.36
C LEU A 275 -11.67 -13.45 40.89
N ASN A 276 -12.46 -12.89 41.81
CA ASN A 276 -13.60 -12.03 41.48
C ASN A 276 -13.18 -10.75 40.76
N GLU A 277 -12.08 -10.13 41.16
CA GLU A 277 -11.51 -8.98 40.44
C GLU A 277 -11.09 -9.35 39.02
N LYS A 278 -10.45 -10.51 38.83
CA LYS A 278 -10.07 -10.99 37.49
C LYS A 278 -11.27 -11.41 36.63
N LEU A 279 -12.32 -11.99 37.22
CA LEU A 279 -13.55 -12.35 36.51
C LEU A 279 -14.38 -11.11 36.14
N GLN A 280 -14.40 -10.09 37.00
CA GLN A 280 -15.00 -8.79 36.69
C GLN A 280 -14.22 -8.05 35.60
N ASP A 281 -12.89 -8.09 35.64
CA ASP A 281 -12.04 -7.48 34.60
C ASP A 281 -12.19 -8.21 33.27
N PHE A 282 -12.31 -9.54 33.30
CA PHE A 282 -12.61 -10.35 32.12
C PHE A 282 -14.01 -10.06 31.56
N ASN A 283 -15.05 -10.06 32.39
CA ASN A 283 -16.43 -9.76 31.95
C ASN A 283 -16.57 -8.32 31.43
N LYS A 284 -15.84 -7.35 32.00
CA LYS A 284 -15.76 -5.98 31.47
C LYS A 284 -15.12 -5.93 30.09
N LYS A 285 -14.05 -6.71 29.86
CA LYS A 285 -13.38 -6.78 28.56
C LYS A 285 -14.26 -7.45 27.51
N VAL A 286 -14.99 -8.50 27.87
CA VAL A 286 -15.95 -9.18 26.97
C VAL A 286 -17.16 -8.29 26.66
N GLN A 287 -17.70 -7.55 27.64
CA GLN A 287 -18.80 -6.59 27.40
C GLN A 287 -18.38 -5.32 26.65
N ALA A 288 -17.08 -5.03 26.57
CA ALA A 288 -16.55 -3.91 25.78
C ALA A 288 -16.27 -4.30 24.30
N GLU A 289 -16.36 -5.60 23.97
CA GLU A 289 -16.22 -6.13 22.61
C GLU A 289 -17.58 -6.42 21.92
N PHE A 290 -18.72 -6.14 22.57
CA PHE A 290 -20.08 -6.12 21.99
C PHE A 290 -20.76 -4.77 22.24
#